data_AF-A0A017SGB3-F1
#
_entry.id   AF-A0A017SGB3-F1
#
_cell.length_a   1.000
_cell.length_b   1.000
_cell.length_c   1.000
_cell.angle_alpha   90.00
_cell.angle_beta   90.00
_cell.angle_gamma   90.00
#
_symmetry.space_group_name_H-M   'P 1'
#
loop_
_entity.id
_entity.type
_entity.pdbx_description
1 polymer ?
#
loop_
_entity_poly.entity_id
_entity_poly.type
_entity_poly.pdbx_seq_one_letter_code
_entity_poly.pdbx_strand_id
1 'polypeptide(L)'
;MARDATEQTQRQRVTLDTKEKGRKIITQEEFLALCRDHPNELFDYVADTFNRMIDLENRYREQMDEEFVQNVRNEFQDKERQIDELMAERDEYKTAYAEAQLRSRGSTVESTKSSGKSEKVPDPPILTDGKEPEFEDWMIEMKGKFVANADHFHNDQMKRVYLVSRTSGLARQQLSIRLCEETTDSYTSVEQMFKALTTAF
;
A
#
# COMPACT_ATOMS: atom_id res chain seq x y z
N MET A 1 51.43 17.41 35.13
CA MET A 1 50.94 16.07 35.57
C MET A 1 49.83 16.28 36.57
N ALA A 2 48.87 15.34 36.62
CA ALA A 2 47.68 15.26 37.46
C ALA A 2 46.36 15.66 36.76
N ARG A 3 45.72 14.62 36.22
CA ARG A 3 44.30 14.51 35.91
C ARG A 3 43.54 14.36 37.23
N ASP A 4 42.39 14.98 37.39
CA ASP A 4 41.29 14.30 38.06
C ASP A 4 39.95 14.86 37.57
N ALA A 5 39.20 13.99 36.89
CA ALA A 5 37.87 14.23 36.39
C ALA A 5 36.93 13.45 37.30
N THR A 6 36.27 14.14 38.22
CA THR A 6 35.19 13.54 39.01
C THR A 6 33.93 13.52 38.18
N GLU A 7 33.70 12.40 37.50
CA GLU A 7 32.43 12.04 36.88
C GLU A 7 31.33 11.98 37.95
N GLN A 8 30.44 12.96 37.90
CA GLN A 8 29.23 12.99 38.69
C GLN A 8 28.19 12.11 37.99
N THR A 9 28.16 10.81 38.30
CA THR A 9 27.15 9.89 37.78
C THR A 9 25.77 10.27 38.33
N GLN A 10 24.99 11.02 37.55
CA GLN A 10 23.56 11.20 37.77
C GLN A 10 22.87 9.84 37.68
N ARG A 11 22.51 9.27 38.83
CA ARG A 11 21.59 8.13 38.90
C ARG A 11 20.19 8.63 38.53
N GLN A 12 19.83 8.48 37.25
CA GLN A 12 18.45 8.65 36.80
C GLN A 12 17.55 7.69 37.58
N ARG A 13 16.64 8.24 38.39
CA ARG A 13 15.55 7.49 39.00
C ARG A 13 14.49 7.25 37.92
N VAL A 14 14.27 5.98 37.60
CA VAL A 14 13.19 5.56 36.70
C VAL A 14 11.87 5.65 37.46
N THR A 15 11.05 6.64 37.12
CA THR A 15 9.66 6.75 37.59
C THR A 15 8.73 6.15 36.56
N LEU A 16 8.08 5.04 36.90
CA LEU A 16 6.92 4.50 36.19
C LEU A 16 5.67 4.92 36.95
N ASP A 17 5.06 6.01 36.47
CA ASP A 17 3.77 6.53 36.94
C ASP A 17 2.68 5.53 36.58
N THR A 18 1.98 5.01 37.58
CA THR A 18 0.70 4.30 37.41
C THR A 18 -0.16 4.62 38.61
N LYS A 19 -1.22 5.40 38.34
CA LYS A 19 -2.24 5.79 39.30
C LYS A 19 -3.00 4.57 39.83
N GLU A 20 -3.45 4.74 41.07
CA GLU A 20 -4.43 3.96 41.83
C GLU A 20 -3.93 2.89 42.81
N LYS A 21 -4.23 3.18 44.09
CA LYS A 21 -4.10 2.39 45.33
C LYS A 21 -2.67 2.07 45.80
N GLY A 22 -2.08 3.08 46.46
CA GLY A 22 -1.19 2.90 47.61
C GLY A 22 -0.07 1.88 47.45
N ARG A 23 0.81 2.05 46.46
CA ARG A 23 2.06 1.27 46.40
C ARG A 23 2.98 1.74 47.53
N LYS A 24 3.18 0.89 48.55
CA LYS A 24 4.33 1.03 49.44
C LYS A 24 5.58 0.83 48.59
N ILE A 25 6.33 1.92 48.39
CA ILE A 25 7.66 1.88 47.77
C ILE A 25 8.54 1.12 48.76
N ILE A 26 8.86 -0.14 48.46
CA ILE A 26 9.87 -0.89 49.22
C ILE A 26 11.22 -0.23 48.97
N THR A 27 11.87 0.18 50.06
CA THR A 27 13.24 0.67 50.01
C THR A 27 14.21 -0.48 49.76
N GLN A 28 15.42 -0.16 49.31
CA GLN A 28 16.45 -1.17 49.07
C GLN A 28 16.79 -1.98 50.34
N GLU A 29 16.77 -1.32 51.50
CA GLU A 29 17.05 -1.97 52.80
C GLU A 29 15.94 -2.95 53.19
N GLU A 30 14.68 -2.56 53.00
CA GLU A 30 13.52 -3.44 53.25
C GLU A 30 13.50 -4.63 52.27
N PHE A 31 13.89 -4.42 51.01
CA PHE A 31 14.02 -5.50 50.03
C PHE A 31 15.09 -6.51 50.47
N LEU A 32 16.26 -6.03 50.90
CA LEU A 32 17.35 -6.89 51.38
C LEU A 32 16.99 -7.65 52.66
N ALA A 33 16.21 -7.04 53.56
CA ALA A 33 15.66 -7.72 54.72
C ALA A 33 14.69 -8.84 54.31
N LEU A 34 13.78 -8.57 53.38
CA LEU A 34 12.85 -9.58 52.84
C LEU A 34 13.57 -10.72 52.11
N CYS A 35 14.68 -10.45 51.41
CA CYS A 35 15.51 -11.49 50.82
C CYS A 35 16.10 -12.45 51.86
N ARG A 36 16.40 -11.95 53.07
CA ARG A 36 16.98 -12.74 54.15
C ARG A 36 15.92 -13.50 54.93
N ASP A 37 14.81 -12.85 55.23
CA ASP A 37 13.83 -13.34 56.19
C ASP A 37 12.71 -14.14 55.50
N HIS A 38 12.34 -13.78 54.26
CA HIS A 38 11.20 -14.35 53.51
C HIS A 38 11.49 -14.53 51.99
N PRO A 39 12.51 -15.31 51.60
CA PRO A 39 12.96 -15.39 50.20
C PRO A 39 11.92 -15.97 49.24
N ASN A 40 11.16 -16.98 49.66
CA ASN A 40 10.16 -17.63 48.81
C ASN A 40 8.93 -16.73 48.59
N GLU A 41 8.44 -16.08 49.65
CA GLU A 41 7.31 -15.14 49.55
C GLU A 41 7.66 -13.94 48.67
N LEU A 42 8.91 -13.46 48.78
CA LEU A 42 9.41 -12.40 47.91
C LEU A 42 9.49 -12.86 46.45
N PHE A 43 9.98 -14.08 46.20
CA PHE A 43 10.02 -14.66 44.85
C PHE A 43 8.63 -14.80 44.25
N ASP A 44 7.68 -15.38 44.98
CA ASP A 44 6.31 -15.57 44.52
C ASP A 44 5.64 -14.23 44.23
N TYR A 45 5.81 -13.24 45.11
CA TYR A 45 5.30 -11.89 44.91
C TYR A 45 5.87 -11.23 43.65
N VAL A 46 7.18 -11.33 43.44
CA VAL A 46 7.86 -10.75 42.27
C VAL A 46 7.43 -11.48 40.99
N ALA A 47 7.40 -12.81 41.01
CA ALA A 47 6.98 -13.63 39.88
C ALA A 47 5.52 -13.33 39.48
N ASP A 48 4.60 -13.29 40.45
CA ASP A 48 3.20 -12.94 40.22
C ASP A 48 3.06 -11.52 39.66
N THR A 49 3.84 -10.58 40.18
CA THR A 49 3.81 -9.19 39.69
C THR A 49 4.29 -9.08 38.26
N PHE A 50 5.38 -9.78 37.91
CA PHE A 50 5.90 -9.84 36.54
C PHE A 50 4.92 -10.52 35.58
N ASN A 51 4.37 -11.68 35.96
CA ASN A 51 3.40 -12.40 35.14
C ASN A 51 2.15 -11.54 34.87
N ARG A 52 1.62 -10.86 35.89
CA ARG A 52 0.49 -9.93 35.71
C ARG A 52 0.83 -8.77 34.77
N MET A 53 2.07 -8.29 34.79
CA MET A 53 2.51 -7.23 33.89
C MET A 53 2.55 -7.72 32.44
N ILE A 54 3.09 -8.92 32.21
CA ILE A 54 3.12 -9.56 30.89
C ILE A 54 1.69 -9.79 30.38
N ASP A 55 0.81 -10.34 31.22
CA ASP A 55 -0.59 -10.57 30.85
C ASP A 55 -1.32 -9.26 30.52
N LEU A 56 -1.03 -8.19 31.28
CA LEU A 56 -1.61 -6.88 31.02
C LEU A 56 -1.11 -6.29 29.70
N GLU A 57 0.19 -6.38 29.41
CA GLU A 57 0.78 -5.93 28.15
C GLU A 57 0.19 -6.69 26.95
N ASN A 58 0.09 -8.02 27.07
CA ASN A 58 -0.49 -8.85 26.03
C ASN A 58 -1.95 -8.46 25.75
N ARG A 59 -2.77 -8.25 26.80
CA ARG A 59 -4.15 -7.79 26.62
C ARG A 59 -4.25 -6.43 25.92
N TYR A 60 -3.38 -5.48 26.28
CA TYR A 60 -3.38 -4.17 25.61
C TYR A 60 -3.00 -4.31 24.13
N ARG A 61 -2.03 -5.17 23.82
CA ARG A 61 -1.63 -5.44 22.44
C ARG A 61 -2.76 -6.09 21.63
N GLU A 62 -3.39 -7.12 22.19
CA GLU A 62 -4.53 -7.80 21.57
C GLU A 62 -5.71 -6.85 21.33
N GLN A 63 -6.04 -5.99 22.30
CA GLN A 63 -7.11 -5.00 22.13
C GLN A 63 -6.83 -3.99 21.02
N MET A 64 -5.59 -3.49 20.92
CA MET A 64 -5.22 -2.58 19.83
C MET A 64 -5.28 -3.29 18.47
N ASP A 65 -4.83 -4.55 18.40
CA ASP A 65 -4.87 -5.34 17.17
C ASP A 65 -6.32 -5.64 16.76
N GLU A 66 -7.21 -6.00 17.70
CA GLU A 66 -8.62 -6.24 17.44
C GLU A 66 -9.36 -4.98 16.96
N GLU A 67 -9.12 -3.83 17.59
CA GLU A 67 -9.70 -2.54 17.18
C GLU A 67 -9.24 -2.15 15.77
N PHE A 68 -7.94 -2.29 15.49
CA PHE A 68 -7.39 -2.03 14.16
C PHE A 68 -7.99 -2.95 13.10
N VAL A 69 -8.06 -4.25 13.37
CA VAL A 69 -8.66 -5.24 12.46
C VAL A 69 -10.13 -4.94 12.22
N GLN A 70 -10.87 -4.55 13.25
CA GLN A 70 -12.29 -4.22 13.11
C GLN A 70 -12.48 -2.95 12.27
N ASN A 71 -11.65 -1.93 12.45
CA ASN A 71 -11.71 -0.72 11.65
C ASN A 71 -11.43 -0.99 10.16
N VAL A 72 -10.36 -1.75 9.87
CA VAL A 72 -10.02 -2.14 8.49
C VAL A 72 -11.14 -2.96 7.85
N ARG A 73 -11.75 -3.89 8.61
CA ARG A 73 -12.89 -4.68 8.14
C ARG A 73 -14.09 -3.79 7.78
N ASN A 74 -14.43 -2.83 8.62
CA ASN A 74 -15.54 -1.91 8.37
C ASN A 74 -15.28 -1.08 7.11
N GLU A 75 -14.07 -0.53 6.95
CA GLU A 75 -13.71 0.21 5.73
C GLU A 75 -13.78 -0.65 4.47
N PHE A 76 -13.36 -1.90 4.56
CA PHE A 76 -13.42 -2.83 3.43
C PHE A 76 -14.88 -3.09 3.01
N GLN A 77 -15.76 -3.34 3.98
CA GLN A 77 -17.20 -3.55 3.72
C GLN A 77 -17.86 -2.30 3.12
N ASP A 78 -17.50 -1.11 3.60
CA ASP A 78 -18.02 0.13 3.06
C ASP A 78 -17.58 0.36 1.62
N LYS A 79 -16.32 0.06 1.28
CA LYS A 79 -15.81 0.13 -0.09
C LYS A 79 -16.44 -0.93 -0.99
N GLU A 80 -16.67 -2.14 -0.48
CA GLU A 80 -17.35 -3.22 -1.21
C GLU A 80 -18.77 -2.80 -1.60
N ARG A 81 -19.52 -2.19 -0.67
CA ARG A 81 -20.85 -1.63 -0.96
C ARG A 81 -20.80 -0.52 -2.03
N GLN A 82 -19.84 0.39 -1.97
CA GLN A 82 -19.68 1.44 -2.98
C GLN A 82 -19.38 0.85 -4.37
N ILE A 83 -18.59 -0.23 -4.44
CA ILE A 83 -18.31 -0.94 -5.69
C ILE A 83 -19.60 -1.55 -6.24
N ASP A 84 -20.40 -2.21 -5.41
CA ASP A 84 -21.67 -2.80 -5.83
C ASP A 84 -22.66 -1.74 -6.35
N GLU A 85 -22.76 -0.59 -5.68
CA GLU A 85 -23.59 0.54 -6.12
C GLU A 85 -23.14 1.08 -7.48
N LEU A 86 -21.83 1.34 -7.65
CA LEU A 86 -21.27 1.81 -8.92
C LEU A 86 -21.42 0.77 -10.04
N MET A 87 -21.32 -0.53 -9.73
CA MET A 87 -21.56 -1.58 -10.70
C MET A 87 -23.01 -1.60 -11.16
N ALA A 88 -23.96 -1.48 -10.24
CA ALA A 88 -25.39 -1.43 -10.55
C ALA A 88 -25.74 -0.19 -11.40
N GLU A 89 -25.25 0.99 -11.02
CA GLU A 89 -25.45 2.22 -11.78
C GLU A 89 -24.85 2.10 -13.19
N ARG A 90 -23.64 1.55 -13.32
CA ARG A 90 -23.01 1.28 -14.61
C ARG A 90 -23.83 0.32 -15.47
N ASP A 91 -24.42 -0.72 -14.88
CA ASP A 91 -25.26 -1.68 -15.59
C ASP A 91 -26.59 -1.07 -16.05
N GLU A 92 -27.16 -0.18 -15.25
CA GLU A 92 -28.34 0.60 -15.63
C GLU A 92 -28.02 1.53 -16.82
N TYR A 93 -26.93 2.29 -16.76
CA TYR A 93 -26.50 3.14 -17.88
C TYR A 93 -26.21 2.34 -19.14
N LYS A 94 -25.55 1.18 -19.03
CA LYS A 94 -25.31 0.28 -20.17
C LYS A 94 -26.63 -0.17 -20.81
N THR A 95 -27.61 -0.53 -19.98
CA THR A 95 -28.92 -1.00 -20.45
C THR A 95 -29.69 0.14 -21.13
N ALA A 96 -29.79 1.30 -20.48
CA ALA A 96 -30.44 2.49 -21.02
C ALA A 96 -29.81 2.96 -22.33
N TYR A 97 -28.48 2.93 -22.43
CA TYR A 97 -27.74 3.27 -23.65
C TYR A 97 -28.05 2.28 -24.79
N ALA A 98 -28.06 0.97 -24.50
CA ALA A 98 -28.41 -0.06 -25.48
C ALA A 98 -29.86 0.12 -25.99
N GLU A 99 -30.79 0.42 -25.10
CA GLU A 99 -32.19 0.71 -25.46
C GLU A 99 -32.32 1.98 -26.31
N ALA A 100 -31.64 3.07 -25.93
CA ALA A 100 -31.64 4.32 -26.69
C ALA A 100 -31.08 4.11 -28.11
N GLN A 101 -30.02 3.32 -28.25
CA GLN A 101 -29.41 3.01 -29.54
C GLN A 101 -30.31 2.12 -30.42
N LEU A 102 -31.07 1.19 -29.81
CA LEU A 102 -32.10 0.40 -30.52
C LEU A 102 -33.27 1.28 -30.97
N ARG A 103 -33.77 2.18 -30.12
CA ARG A 103 -34.85 3.12 -30.45
C ARG A 103 -34.44 4.11 -31.55
N SER A 104 -33.20 4.59 -31.52
CA SER A 104 -32.64 5.47 -32.55
C SER A 104 -32.50 4.78 -33.92
N ARG A 105 -32.30 3.46 -33.95
CA ARG A 105 -32.22 2.67 -35.20
C ARG A 105 -33.59 2.29 -35.78
N GLY A 106 -34.68 2.56 -35.06
CA GLY A 106 -36.04 2.27 -35.52
C GLY A 106 -36.61 3.25 -36.55
N SER A 107 -35.92 4.35 -36.89
CA SER A 107 -36.45 5.41 -37.78
C SER A 107 -35.69 5.62 -39.09
N THR A 108 -34.55 4.96 -39.35
CA THR A 108 -33.86 5.16 -40.63
C THR A 108 -33.05 3.93 -41.01
N VAL A 109 -33.44 3.35 -42.15
CA VAL A 109 -32.67 2.60 -43.16
C VAL A 109 -31.34 1.99 -42.70
N GLU A 110 -31.30 0.66 -42.73
CA GLU A 110 -30.19 -0.18 -43.18
C GLU A 110 -28.82 0.54 -43.21
N SER A 111 -28.08 0.48 -42.11
CA SER A 111 -26.67 0.85 -42.11
C SER A 111 -25.87 -0.31 -41.56
N THR A 112 -25.16 -0.94 -42.49
CA THR A 112 -24.02 -1.83 -42.32
C THR A 112 -23.31 -1.61 -40.98
N LYS A 113 -23.09 -2.71 -40.25
CA LYS A 113 -22.19 -2.75 -39.10
C LYS A 113 -20.78 -2.39 -39.59
N SER A 114 -20.46 -1.11 -39.63
CA SER A 114 -19.08 -0.68 -39.44
C SER A 114 -18.80 -0.89 -37.96
N SER A 115 -17.99 -1.90 -37.65
CA SER A 115 -17.18 -1.90 -36.44
C SER A 115 -16.30 -0.65 -36.50
N GLY A 116 -16.82 0.47 -35.98
CA GLY A 116 -16.06 1.70 -35.87
C GLY A 116 -14.84 1.41 -34.99
N LYS A 117 -13.66 1.42 -35.60
CA LYS A 117 -12.39 1.44 -34.88
C LYS A 117 -12.39 2.68 -33.99
N SER A 118 -11.82 2.59 -32.79
CA SER A 118 -11.69 3.75 -31.90
C SER A 118 -11.06 4.94 -32.62
N GLU A 119 -11.47 6.15 -32.21
CA GLU A 119 -10.95 7.40 -32.75
C GLU A 119 -9.42 7.41 -32.63
N LYS A 120 -8.72 7.91 -33.67
CA LYS A 120 -7.26 7.90 -33.69
C LYS A 120 -6.71 8.92 -32.69
N VAL A 121 -6.60 8.52 -31.41
CA VAL A 121 -5.85 9.28 -30.41
C VAL A 121 -4.40 9.38 -30.87
N PRO A 122 -3.76 10.56 -30.83
CA PRO A 122 -2.34 10.70 -31.12
C PRO A 122 -1.50 9.71 -30.30
N ASP A 123 -0.41 9.22 -30.89
CA ASP A 123 0.51 8.40 -30.10
C ASP A 123 1.28 9.27 -29.09
N PRO A 124 1.74 8.65 -27.99
CA PRO A 124 2.76 9.17 -27.06
C PRO A 124 3.79 10.13 -27.71
N PRO A 125 4.53 10.98 -27.00
CA PRO A 125 5.91 11.28 -27.37
C PRO A 125 6.83 10.08 -27.04
N ILE A 126 8.08 10.10 -27.48
CA ILE A 126 9.06 9.09 -27.07
C ILE A 126 9.66 9.53 -25.74
N LEU A 127 9.51 8.70 -24.70
CA LEU A 127 10.16 8.96 -23.42
C LEU A 127 11.65 8.62 -23.51
N THR A 128 12.52 9.57 -23.19
CA THR A 128 13.97 9.40 -23.23
C THR A 128 14.59 9.46 -21.83
N ASP A 129 14.67 10.65 -21.23
CA ASP A 129 15.26 10.91 -19.91
C ASP A 129 14.26 11.51 -18.89
N GLY A 130 12.97 11.52 -19.23
CA GLY A 130 11.90 12.04 -18.36
C GLY A 130 11.83 13.56 -18.27
N LYS A 131 12.58 14.31 -19.08
CA LYS A 131 12.52 15.79 -19.11
C LYS A 131 11.65 16.32 -20.23
N GLU A 132 11.83 15.79 -21.44
CA GLU A 132 11.01 16.12 -22.61
C GLU A 132 10.59 14.84 -23.34
N PRO A 133 9.33 14.38 -23.18
CA PRO A 133 8.30 14.90 -22.26
C PRO A 133 8.63 14.63 -20.78
N GLU A 134 8.00 15.40 -19.89
CA GLU A 134 7.96 15.09 -18.45
C GLU A 134 7.32 13.72 -18.24
N PHE A 135 7.86 12.93 -17.30
CA PHE A 135 7.47 11.54 -17.14
C PHE A 135 5.98 11.39 -16.76
N GLU A 136 5.47 12.26 -15.90
CA GLU A 136 4.11 12.29 -15.40
C GLU A 136 3.11 12.52 -16.54
N ASP A 137 3.36 13.53 -17.36
CA ASP A 137 2.53 13.87 -18.52
C ASP A 137 2.55 12.73 -19.54
N TRP A 138 3.74 12.19 -19.84
CA TRP A 138 3.87 11.05 -20.73
C TRP A 138 3.13 9.81 -20.21
N MET A 139 3.17 9.55 -18.91
CA MET A 139 2.47 8.42 -18.30
C MET A 139 0.95 8.58 -18.40
N ILE A 140 0.42 9.80 -18.22
CA ILE A 140 -1.01 10.10 -18.41
C ILE A 140 -1.41 9.82 -19.86
N GLU A 141 -0.65 10.33 -20.83
CA GLU A 141 -0.94 10.11 -22.25
C GLU A 141 -0.85 8.63 -22.65
N MET A 142 0.15 7.90 -22.15
CA MET A 142 0.28 6.46 -22.40
C MET A 142 -0.88 5.64 -21.83
N LYS A 143 -1.31 5.94 -20.60
CA LYS A 143 -2.48 5.29 -19.99
C LYS A 143 -3.75 5.66 -20.76
N GLY A 144 -3.90 6.93 -21.14
CA GLY A 144 -4.99 7.41 -21.98
C GLY A 144 -5.07 6.66 -23.31
N LYS A 145 -3.92 6.42 -23.97
CA LYS A 145 -3.84 5.64 -25.21
C LYS A 145 -4.36 4.21 -25.05
N PHE A 146 -4.00 3.53 -23.97
CA PHE A 146 -4.46 2.16 -23.71
C PHE A 146 -5.96 2.08 -23.40
N VAL A 147 -6.51 3.11 -22.74
CA VAL A 147 -7.95 3.17 -22.46
C VAL A 147 -8.74 3.52 -23.71
N ALA A 148 -8.33 4.55 -24.45
CA ALA A 148 -9.05 5.03 -25.62
C ALA A 148 -8.99 4.05 -26.80
N ASN A 149 -7.88 3.33 -26.97
CA ASN A 149 -7.70 2.33 -28.02
C ASN A 149 -7.70 0.91 -27.45
N ALA A 150 -8.54 0.64 -26.45
CA ALA A 150 -8.61 -0.68 -25.81
C ALA A 150 -8.90 -1.82 -26.80
N ASP A 151 -9.66 -1.53 -27.87
CA ASP A 151 -9.93 -2.43 -28.99
C ASP A 151 -8.68 -2.81 -29.81
N HIS A 152 -7.60 -2.03 -29.72
CA HIS A 152 -6.32 -2.33 -30.36
C HIS A 152 -5.36 -3.12 -29.44
N PHE A 153 -5.59 -3.12 -28.13
CA PHE A 153 -4.71 -3.73 -27.12
C PHE A 153 -5.42 -4.85 -26.36
N HIS A 154 -5.63 -5.97 -27.04
CA HIS A 154 -6.41 -7.12 -26.55
C HIS A 154 -5.85 -7.79 -25.29
N ASN A 155 -4.55 -7.64 -25.03
CA ASN A 155 -3.89 -8.22 -23.86
C ASN A 155 -2.71 -7.36 -23.41
N ASP A 156 -2.19 -7.66 -22.21
CA ASP A 156 -1.07 -6.92 -21.64
C ASP A 156 0.22 -7.12 -22.43
N GLN A 157 0.41 -8.24 -23.15
CA GLN A 157 1.55 -8.41 -24.04
C GLN A 157 1.62 -7.29 -25.08
N MET A 158 0.51 -6.96 -25.73
CA MET A 158 0.45 -5.89 -26.73
C MET A 158 0.71 -4.52 -26.11
N LYS A 159 0.17 -4.25 -24.91
CA LYS A 159 0.45 -3.01 -24.18
C LYS A 159 1.92 -2.88 -23.82
N ARG A 160 2.55 -3.96 -23.36
CA ARG A 160 3.99 -4.00 -23.03
C ARG A 160 4.85 -3.72 -24.27
N VAL A 161 4.58 -4.41 -25.38
CA VAL A 161 5.31 -4.19 -26.64
C VAL A 161 5.17 -2.74 -27.11
N TYR A 162 3.97 -2.18 -27.03
CA TYR A 162 3.73 -0.78 -27.39
C TYR A 162 4.41 0.20 -26.42
N LEU A 163 4.34 -0.03 -25.10
CA LEU A 163 5.04 0.79 -24.12
C LEU A 163 6.54 0.81 -24.41
N VAL A 164 7.12 -0.35 -24.68
CA VAL A 164 8.53 -0.49 -25.07
C VAL A 164 8.84 0.31 -26.34
N SER A 165 7.96 0.32 -27.34
CA SER A 165 8.17 1.11 -28.58
C SER A 165 8.10 2.62 -28.36
N ARG A 166 7.46 3.07 -27.26
CA ARG A 166 7.39 4.47 -26.85
C ARG A 166 8.51 4.93 -25.92
N THR A 167 9.53 4.10 -25.71
CA THR A 167 10.71 4.42 -24.88
C THR A 167 12.00 4.34 -25.68
N SER A 168 12.92 5.26 -25.41
CA SER A 168 14.29 5.29 -25.94
C SER A 168 15.27 5.74 -24.85
N GLY A 169 16.56 5.80 -25.16
CA GLY A 169 17.59 6.31 -24.24
C GLY A 169 17.55 5.65 -22.85
N LEU A 170 17.54 6.49 -21.80
CA LEU A 170 17.57 6.04 -20.41
C LEU A 170 16.32 5.23 -20.04
N ALA A 171 15.13 5.66 -20.46
CA ALA A 171 13.88 4.93 -20.21
C ALA A 171 13.91 3.51 -20.80
N ARG A 172 14.47 3.34 -22.01
CA ARG A 172 14.61 2.02 -22.63
C ARG A 172 15.60 1.15 -21.88
N GLN A 173 16.69 1.71 -21.37
CA GLN A 173 17.68 0.98 -20.57
C GLN A 173 17.07 0.44 -19.28
N GLN A 174 16.25 1.24 -18.58
CA GLN A 174 15.55 0.82 -17.37
C GLN A 174 14.66 -0.40 -17.60
N LEU A 175 13.94 -0.41 -18.73
CA LEU A 175 13.09 -1.55 -19.09
C LEU A 175 13.87 -2.76 -19.59
N SER A 176 15.03 -2.55 -20.22
CA SER A 176 15.83 -3.61 -20.84
C SER A 176 16.41 -4.59 -19.82
N ILE A 177 16.61 -4.17 -18.56
CA ILE A 177 17.14 -5.03 -17.48
C ILE A 177 16.29 -6.28 -17.27
N ARG A 178 14.96 -6.19 -17.46
CA ARG A 178 14.01 -7.30 -17.25
C ARG A 178 13.27 -7.73 -18.52
N LEU A 179 13.68 -7.21 -19.68
CA LEU A 179 13.12 -7.60 -20.97
C LEU A 179 13.85 -8.80 -21.61
N CYS A 180 14.95 -9.27 -21.01
CA CYS A 180 15.73 -10.39 -21.52
C CYS A 180 15.03 -11.72 -21.22
N GLU A 181 14.72 -12.49 -22.28
CA GLU A 181 13.86 -13.68 -22.29
C GLU A 181 14.33 -14.86 -21.42
N GLU A 182 15.55 -14.82 -20.87
CA GLU A 182 16.12 -15.89 -20.02
C GLU A 182 16.01 -15.62 -18.51
N THR A 183 15.33 -14.54 -18.10
CA THR A 183 15.15 -14.20 -16.69
C THR A 183 13.81 -14.71 -16.15
N THR A 184 13.82 -15.39 -15.00
CA THR A 184 12.60 -15.82 -14.27
C THR A 184 11.71 -14.63 -13.87
N ASP A 185 12.27 -13.40 -13.89
CA ASP A 185 11.66 -12.15 -13.43
C ASP A 185 11.23 -11.21 -14.59
N SER A 186 10.87 -11.76 -15.74
CA SER A 186 10.33 -10.95 -16.85
C SER A 186 9.03 -10.23 -16.45
N TYR A 187 8.79 -9.04 -17.01
CA TYR A 187 7.55 -8.32 -16.75
C TYR A 187 6.34 -9.15 -17.21
N THR A 188 5.33 -9.34 -16.35
CA THR A 188 4.09 -10.06 -16.70
C THR A 188 2.93 -9.12 -17.00
N SER A 189 3.00 -7.85 -16.56
CA SER A 189 1.99 -6.83 -16.84
C SER A 189 2.62 -5.47 -17.17
N VAL A 190 1.83 -4.59 -17.79
CA VAL A 190 2.28 -3.22 -18.17
C VAL A 190 2.48 -2.32 -16.94
N GLU A 191 1.74 -2.58 -15.85
CA GLU A 191 1.82 -1.88 -14.57
C GLU A 191 3.20 -2.06 -13.91
N GLN A 192 3.79 -3.25 -14.05
CA GLN A 192 5.16 -3.48 -13.54
C GLN A 192 6.20 -2.64 -14.30
N MET A 193 5.98 -2.42 -15.60
CA MET A 193 6.85 -1.57 -16.42
C MET A 193 6.70 -0.09 -16.04
N PHE A 194 5.47 0.37 -15.83
CA PHE A 194 5.23 1.72 -15.30
C PHE A 194 5.91 1.91 -13.94
N LYS A 195 5.77 0.95 -13.01
CA LYS A 195 6.42 1.02 -11.70
C LYS A 195 7.95 1.12 -11.81
N ALA A 196 8.56 0.39 -12.75
CA ALA A 196 9.99 0.47 -12.98
C ALA A 196 10.41 1.85 -13.49
N LEU A 197 9.65 2.44 -14.40
CA LEU A 197 9.91 3.79 -14.91
C LEU A 197 9.71 4.86 -13.83
N THR A 198 8.66 4.76 -13.00
CA THR A 198 8.41 5.65 -11.85
C THR A 198 9.50 5.58 -10.77
N THR A 199 10.27 4.50 -10.72
CA THR A 199 11.41 4.41 -9.79
C THR A 199 12.64 5.13 -10.37
N ALA A 200 12.69 5.34 -11.69
CA ALA A 200 13.85 5.88 -12.39
C ALA A 200 13.76 7.38 -12.72
N PHE A 201 12.55 7.92 -12.82
CA PHE A 201 12.23 9.33 -13.05
C PHE A 201 11.35 9.81 -11.91
#